data_AF-A0A1Y3ZQH3-F1
#
_entry.id   AF-A0A1Y3ZQH3-F1
#
_cell.length_a   1.000
_cell.length_b   1.000
_cell.length_c   1.000
_cell.angle_alpha   90.00
_cell.angle_beta   90.00
_cell.angle_gamma   90.00
#
_symmetry.space_group_name_H-M   'P 1'
#
loop_
_entity.id
_entity.type
_entity.pdbx_description
1 polymer ?
#
loop_
_entity_poly.entity_id
_entity_poly.type
_entity_poly.pdbx_seq_one_letter_code
_entity_poly.pdbx_strand_id
1 'polypeptide(L)'
;MTPLFYRDNYNADGKKMRALFLREVSNGTDTYRLWRRDGKPDREYPQGEGDAYILYVEQGGYLAPLRMTDYYMVNHCGYHAAVAALYGDEDNRGKYFGRLRQSGGDPAVLEALDREERMIQECGSDPARQASYIKNILDGHVATYRTSKETGGETFPDYIGALVLGELPACVKLSAVYKAQSKIRAQERMAKAEAEAEAYCKERNRQAEQQVQDALRIIREGGVLQNDTVEFYRGRYDSSASSIFLYLMRQYQVEVPLRTQGWINERLANATITDGRCSRVQFRGNKRSKCSSRFFDCMDELIRAVAA
;
A
#
# COMPACT_ATOMS: atom_id res chain seq x y z
N MET A 1 7.16 19.14 29.99
CA MET A 1 7.15 17.66 30.12
C MET A 1 8.02 17.01 29.05
N THR A 2 8.44 15.75 29.22
CA THR A 2 9.20 15.01 28.19
C THR A 2 8.24 14.07 27.44
N PRO A 3 7.91 14.26 26.16
CA PRO A 3 7.16 13.25 25.43
C PRO A 3 8.01 12.01 25.19
N LEU A 4 7.39 10.84 25.24
CA LEU A 4 8.07 9.57 24.89
C LEU A 4 8.54 9.57 23.43
N PHE A 5 7.75 10.19 22.54
CA PHE A 5 8.07 10.34 21.13
C PHE A 5 8.19 11.81 20.73
N TYR A 6 9.21 12.13 19.95
CA TYR A 6 9.41 13.45 19.37
C TYR A 6 9.62 13.31 17.85
N ARG A 7 8.74 13.94 17.06
CA ARG A 7 8.68 13.78 15.60
C ARG A 7 8.66 12.30 15.20
N ASP A 8 7.70 11.56 15.76
CA ASP A 8 7.45 10.14 15.50
C ASP A 8 8.58 9.16 15.85
N ASN A 9 9.62 9.62 16.52
CA ASN A 9 10.76 8.81 16.95
C ASN A 9 10.85 8.77 18.48
N TYR A 10 11.41 7.70 19.04
CA TYR A 10 11.72 7.62 20.46
C TYR A 10 12.62 8.81 20.86
N ASN A 11 12.21 9.54 21.89
CA ASN A 11 12.84 10.78 22.32
C ASN A 11 14.08 10.51 23.19
N ALA A 12 15.13 9.95 22.58
CA ALA A 12 16.38 9.63 23.28
C ALA A 12 17.09 10.86 23.86
N ASP A 13 16.95 12.01 23.20
CA ASP A 13 17.59 13.27 23.60
C ASP A 13 16.87 13.98 24.76
N GLY A 14 15.73 13.45 25.22
CA GLY A 14 14.97 14.07 26.30
C GLY A 14 14.40 15.45 25.95
N LYS A 15 14.13 15.72 24.66
CA LYS A 15 13.55 16.99 24.18
C LYS A 15 12.26 17.27 24.93
N LYS A 16 12.07 18.51 25.36
CA LYS A 16 10.87 18.92 26.11
C LYS A 16 9.76 19.36 25.18
N MET A 17 8.52 19.19 25.63
CA MET A 17 7.34 19.82 25.07
C MET A 17 6.62 20.64 26.13
N ARG A 18 5.95 21.70 25.68
CA ARG A 18 4.94 22.40 26.49
C ARG A 18 3.68 21.53 26.52
N ALA A 19 3.17 21.30 27.72
CA ALA A 19 2.01 20.46 27.95
C ALA A 19 1.17 21.08 29.07
N LEU A 20 -0.14 20.94 28.96
CA LEU A 20 -1.12 21.37 29.95
C LEU A 20 -1.66 20.15 30.67
N PHE A 21 -1.64 20.19 32.00
CA PHE A 21 -2.34 19.22 32.82
C PHE A 21 -3.84 19.41 32.62
N LEU A 22 -4.57 18.31 32.45
CA LEU A 22 -6.02 18.32 32.29
C LEU A 22 -6.71 17.90 33.57
N ARG A 23 -6.50 16.64 33.96
CA ARG A 23 -7.14 16.02 35.12
C ARG A 23 -6.42 14.73 35.52
N GLU A 24 -6.76 14.25 36.71
CA GLU A 24 -6.38 12.93 37.19
C GLU A 24 -7.63 12.03 37.18
N VAL A 25 -7.46 10.77 36.79
CA VAL A 25 -8.52 9.76 36.78
C VAL A 25 -8.06 8.52 37.55
N SER A 26 -8.96 7.90 38.31
CA SER A 26 -8.64 6.74 39.13
C SER A 26 -9.80 5.75 39.19
N ASN A 27 -9.48 4.47 39.17
CA ASN A 27 -10.44 3.37 39.42
C ASN A 27 -10.31 2.78 40.84
N GLY A 28 -9.58 3.45 41.73
CA GLY A 28 -9.28 2.99 43.10
C GLY A 28 -8.01 2.14 43.22
N THR A 29 -7.53 1.54 42.12
CA THR A 29 -6.27 0.76 42.07
C THR A 29 -5.20 1.49 41.27
N ASP A 30 -5.57 1.94 40.08
CA ASP A 30 -4.72 2.64 39.13
C ASP A 30 -5.12 4.11 39.07
N THR A 31 -4.13 5.00 38.98
CA THR A 31 -4.35 6.45 38.87
C THR A 31 -3.50 7.00 37.73
N TYR A 32 -4.12 7.77 36.85
CA TYR A 32 -3.48 8.31 35.65
C TYR A 32 -3.67 9.82 35.56
N ARG A 33 -2.55 10.52 35.33
CA ARG A 33 -2.55 11.96 35.05
C ARG A 33 -2.60 12.20 33.56
N LEU A 34 -3.61 12.92 33.12
CA LEU A 34 -3.86 13.23 31.73
C LEU A 34 -3.37 14.62 31.37
N TRP A 35 -2.69 14.67 30.23
CA TRP A 35 -2.07 15.87 29.70
C TRP A 35 -2.44 16.04 28.23
N ARG A 36 -2.38 17.28 27.75
CA ARG A 36 -2.39 17.58 26.32
C ARG A 36 -1.23 18.50 25.96
N ARG A 37 -0.93 18.60 24.67
CA ARG A 37 0.01 19.60 24.14
C ARG A 37 -0.53 21.02 24.41
N ASP A 38 0.39 21.94 24.71
CA ASP A 38 0.13 23.37 24.69
C ASP A 38 0.42 23.97 23.30
N GLY A 39 -0.46 24.82 22.79
CA GLY A 39 -0.33 25.49 21.49
C GLY A 39 -1.21 24.90 20.38
N LYS A 40 -0.63 24.68 19.19
CA LYS A 40 -1.39 24.28 17.98
C LYS A 40 -2.15 22.96 18.22
N PRO A 41 -3.45 22.89 17.88
CA PRO A 41 -4.22 21.66 17.83
C PRO A 41 -3.53 20.56 17.01
N ASP A 42 -3.73 19.31 17.42
CA ASP A 42 -3.25 18.15 16.68
C ASP A 42 -4.21 17.82 15.51
N ARG A 43 -5.50 18.20 15.60
CA ARG A 43 -6.51 17.98 14.56
C ARG A 43 -6.92 19.29 13.88
N GLU A 44 -7.07 19.23 12.55
CA GLU A 44 -7.52 20.38 11.74
C GLU A 44 -9.04 20.59 11.82
N TYR A 45 -9.81 19.51 11.94
CA TYR A 45 -11.27 19.53 12.00
C TYR A 45 -11.78 18.76 13.23
N PRO A 46 -11.83 19.41 14.41
CA PRO A 46 -12.43 18.83 15.61
C PRO A 46 -13.93 18.60 15.45
N GLN A 47 -14.45 17.49 15.96
CA GLN A 47 -15.88 17.15 15.93
C GLN A 47 -16.67 17.81 17.06
N GLY A 48 -16.00 18.21 18.15
CA GLY A 48 -16.63 18.79 19.32
C GLY A 48 -15.60 19.26 20.36
N GLU A 49 -16.11 19.60 21.53
CA GLU A 49 -15.27 19.97 22.67
C GLU A 49 -14.34 18.81 23.05
N GLY A 50 -13.09 19.12 23.40
CA GLY A 50 -12.09 18.10 23.76
C GLY A 50 -11.50 17.31 22.59
N ASP A 51 -11.92 17.57 21.34
CA ASP A 51 -11.46 16.81 20.16
C ASP A 51 -10.27 17.45 19.42
N ALA A 52 -9.73 18.56 19.91
CA ALA A 52 -8.66 19.28 19.21
C ALA A 52 -7.24 18.72 19.48
N TYR A 53 -7.05 18.00 20.59
CA TYR A 53 -5.73 17.62 21.10
C TYR A 53 -5.66 16.15 21.49
N ILE A 54 -4.53 15.53 21.19
CA ILE A 54 -4.24 14.16 21.62
C ILE A 54 -3.95 14.15 23.14
N LEU A 55 -4.52 13.17 23.82
CA LEU A 55 -4.27 12.87 25.22
C LEU A 55 -2.94 12.15 25.40
N TYR A 56 -2.26 12.51 26.48
CA TYR A 56 -1.07 11.85 26.97
C TYR A 56 -1.28 11.40 28.40
N VAL A 57 -0.76 10.22 28.73
CA VAL A 57 -0.64 9.74 30.11
C VAL A 57 0.79 9.95 30.60
N GLU A 58 0.92 10.46 31.82
CA GLU A 58 2.23 10.56 32.48
C GLU A 58 2.64 9.20 33.06
N GLN A 59 3.77 8.68 32.59
CA GLN A 59 4.34 7.42 33.06
C GLN A 59 5.86 7.53 33.10
N GLY A 60 6.50 7.14 34.21
CA GLY A 60 7.96 7.06 34.32
C GLY A 60 8.72 8.35 33.95
N GLY A 61 8.13 9.53 34.20
CA GLY A 61 8.70 10.84 33.84
C GLY A 61 8.54 11.25 32.37
N TYR A 62 7.81 10.45 31.57
CA TYR A 62 7.45 10.72 30.19
C TYR A 62 5.96 10.94 30.01
N LEU A 63 5.59 11.63 28.92
CA LEU A 63 4.23 11.66 28.39
C LEU A 63 4.11 10.64 27.25
N ALA A 64 3.39 9.55 27.50
CA ALA A 64 3.05 8.55 26.49
C ALA A 64 1.72 8.94 25.81
N PRO A 65 1.68 9.03 24.47
CA PRO A 65 0.45 9.38 23.77
C PRO A 65 -0.55 8.23 23.83
N LEU A 66 -1.82 8.52 24.14
CA LEU A 66 -2.93 7.58 24.04
C LEU A 66 -3.49 7.49 22.61
N ARG A 67 -2.98 8.32 21.69
CA ARG A 67 -3.40 8.43 20.27
C ARG A 67 -4.89 8.68 20.06
N MET A 68 -5.55 9.23 21.07
CA MET A 68 -6.95 9.63 21.04
C MET A 68 -7.12 10.98 21.72
N THR A 69 -8.23 11.65 21.40
CA THR A 69 -8.63 12.92 22.01
C THR A 69 -9.52 12.66 23.23
N ASP A 70 -9.83 13.72 23.97
CA ASP A 70 -10.72 13.60 25.13
C ASP A 70 -12.14 13.21 24.72
N TYR A 71 -12.60 13.80 23.62
CA TYR A 71 -13.86 13.46 22.98
C TYR A 71 -13.98 11.96 22.69
N TYR A 72 -12.95 11.37 22.06
CA TYR A 72 -12.97 9.93 21.79
C TYR A 72 -12.84 9.11 23.07
N MET A 73 -12.05 9.52 24.05
CA MET A 73 -11.94 8.83 25.32
C MET A 73 -13.31 8.67 25.99
N VAL A 74 -14.05 9.77 26.12
CA VAL A 74 -15.39 9.77 26.71
C VAL A 74 -16.34 8.88 25.91
N ASN A 75 -16.37 9.02 24.58
CA ASN A 75 -17.21 8.19 23.72
C ASN A 75 -16.93 6.69 23.87
N HIS A 76 -15.66 6.26 23.84
CA HIS A 76 -15.29 4.85 23.97
C HIS A 76 -15.61 4.29 25.37
N CYS A 77 -15.39 5.10 26.42
CA CYS A 77 -15.70 4.70 27.79
C CYS A 77 -17.21 4.62 28.05
N GLY A 78 -18.00 5.47 27.39
CA GLY A 78 -19.43 5.62 27.61
C GLY A 78 -20.30 4.69 26.78
N TYR A 79 -19.90 4.36 25.55
CA TYR A 79 -20.75 3.68 24.57
C TYR A 79 -21.36 2.37 25.10
N HIS A 80 -20.52 1.40 25.48
CA HIS A 80 -21.03 0.10 25.94
C HIS A 80 -21.87 0.20 27.22
N ALA A 81 -21.54 1.14 28.12
CA ALA A 81 -22.30 1.38 29.33
C ALA A 81 -23.68 1.99 29.02
N ALA A 82 -23.73 2.95 28.10
CA ALA A 82 -24.95 3.57 27.65
C ALA A 82 -25.87 2.58 26.93
N VAL A 83 -25.31 1.74 26.04
CA VAL A 83 -26.07 0.69 25.34
C VAL A 83 -26.68 -0.30 26.33
N ALA A 84 -25.90 -0.76 27.31
CA ALA A 84 -26.40 -1.65 28.35
C ALA A 84 -27.50 -0.99 29.19
N ALA A 85 -27.34 0.29 29.55
CA ALA A 85 -28.31 1.02 30.36
C ALA A 85 -29.64 1.31 29.63
N LEU A 86 -29.56 1.67 28.34
CA LEU A 86 -30.74 2.08 27.55
C LEU A 86 -31.46 0.91 26.90
N TYR A 87 -30.72 -0.13 26.49
CA TYR A 87 -31.23 -1.21 25.64
C TYR A 87 -30.93 -2.61 26.18
N GLY A 88 -30.08 -2.74 27.21
CA GLY A 88 -29.59 -4.02 27.72
C GLY A 88 -28.40 -4.57 26.93
N ASP A 89 -28.48 -4.55 25.60
CA ASP A 89 -27.43 -5.03 24.69
C ASP A 89 -27.54 -4.40 23.28
N GLU A 90 -26.54 -4.67 22.44
CA GLU A 90 -26.47 -4.17 21.05
C GLU A 90 -27.59 -4.72 20.14
N ASP A 91 -28.03 -5.95 20.37
CA ASP A 91 -29.09 -6.56 19.56
C ASP A 91 -30.43 -5.85 19.81
N ASN A 92 -30.71 -5.54 21.07
CA ASN A 92 -31.90 -4.81 21.48
C ASN A 92 -31.83 -3.35 21.03
N ARG A 93 -30.65 -2.72 21.03
CA ARG A 93 -30.42 -1.41 20.41
C ARG A 93 -30.80 -1.44 18.94
N GLY A 94 -30.29 -2.42 18.19
CA GLY A 94 -30.61 -2.60 16.77
C GLY A 94 -32.11 -2.77 16.53
N LYS A 95 -32.79 -3.61 17.30
CA LYS A 95 -34.25 -3.80 17.23
C LYS A 95 -35.02 -2.52 17.57
N TYR A 96 -34.56 -1.74 18.55
CA TYR A 96 -35.18 -0.49 18.95
C TYR A 96 -35.12 0.55 17.83
N PHE A 97 -33.94 0.82 17.27
CA PHE A 97 -33.79 1.75 16.15
C PHE A 97 -34.47 1.26 14.86
N GLY A 98 -34.50 -0.07 14.64
CA GLY A 98 -35.25 -0.66 13.54
C GLY A 98 -36.75 -0.35 13.61
N ARG A 99 -37.36 -0.45 14.80
CA ARG A 99 -38.76 -0.08 15.01
C ARG A 99 -39.00 1.42 14.83
N LEU A 100 -38.13 2.27 15.36
CA LEU A 100 -38.26 3.73 15.23
C LEU A 100 -38.28 4.18 13.75
N ARG A 101 -37.43 3.59 12.91
CA ARG A 101 -37.42 3.88 11.47
C ARG A 101 -38.71 3.46 10.76
N GLN A 102 -39.38 2.42 11.24
CA GLN A 102 -40.62 1.90 10.65
C GLN A 102 -41.86 2.70 11.07
N SER A 103 -41.94 3.13 12.34
CA SER A 103 -43.16 3.74 12.90
C SER A 103 -43.05 5.22 13.27
N GLY A 104 -41.84 5.72 13.59
CA GLY A 104 -41.61 7.07 14.11
C GLY A 104 -40.91 8.02 13.14
N GLY A 105 -40.29 7.51 12.07
CA GLY A 105 -39.56 8.31 11.09
C GLY A 105 -38.32 9.01 11.66
N ASP A 106 -37.73 9.92 10.87
CA ASP A 106 -36.46 10.57 11.19
C ASP A 106 -36.45 11.35 12.53
N PRO A 107 -37.51 12.11 12.91
CA PRO A 107 -37.50 12.85 14.18
C PRO A 107 -37.36 11.95 15.41
N ALA A 108 -38.05 10.81 15.43
CA ALA A 108 -37.99 9.87 16.56
C ALA A 108 -36.63 9.17 16.64
N VAL A 109 -35.98 8.94 15.50
CA VAL A 109 -34.61 8.41 15.44
C VAL A 109 -33.63 9.44 15.99
N LEU A 110 -33.74 10.71 15.61
CA LEU A 110 -32.87 11.78 16.09
C LEU A 110 -33.00 11.99 17.61
N GLU A 111 -34.23 12.03 18.14
CA GLU A 111 -34.45 12.15 19.59
C GLU A 111 -33.83 10.98 20.38
N ALA A 112 -33.94 9.77 19.85
CA ALA A 112 -33.31 8.59 20.43
C ALA A 112 -31.77 8.67 20.40
N LEU A 113 -31.19 9.15 19.30
CA LEU A 113 -29.75 9.37 19.17
C LEU A 113 -29.27 10.45 20.16
N ASP A 114 -30.01 11.56 20.31
CA ASP A 114 -29.67 12.61 21.27
C ASP A 114 -29.75 12.13 22.74
N ARG A 115 -30.67 11.22 23.03
CA ARG A 115 -30.75 10.56 24.35
C ARG A 115 -29.57 9.61 24.56
N GLU A 116 -29.23 8.82 23.55
CA GLU A 116 -28.08 7.91 23.59
C GLU A 116 -26.79 8.68 23.79
N GLU A 117 -26.54 9.73 23.00
CA GLU A 117 -25.35 10.57 23.09
C GLU A 117 -25.20 11.17 24.50
N ARG A 118 -26.28 11.70 25.09
CA ARG A 118 -26.24 12.20 26.48
C ARG A 118 -25.84 11.12 27.49
N MET A 119 -26.37 9.91 27.34
CA MET A 119 -26.01 8.78 28.21
C MET A 119 -24.56 8.34 28.01
N ILE A 120 -24.06 8.37 26.77
CA ILE A 120 -22.65 8.11 26.45
C ILE A 120 -21.76 9.12 27.15
N GLN A 121 -22.08 10.41 27.06
CA GLN A 121 -21.30 11.47 27.70
C GLN A 121 -21.31 11.32 29.23
N GLU A 122 -22.46 11.04 29.83
CA GLU A 122 -22.59 10.81 31.28
C GLU A 122 -21.76 9.60 31.75
N CYS A 123 -21.95 8.44 31.10
CA CYS A 123 -21.22 7.22 31.43
C CYS A 123 -19.71 7.36 31.15
N GLY A 124 -19.35 7.98 30.04
CA GLY A 124 -17.98 8.11 29.58
C GLY A 124 -17.14 9.11 30.36
N SER A 125 -17.80 10.05 31.05
CA SER A 125 -17.15 11.03 31.92
C SER A 125 -16.75 10.47 33.30
N ASP A 126 -17.17 9.23 33.62
CA ASP A 126 -16.80 8.54 34.85
C ASP A 126 -15.28 8.31 34.94
N PRO A 127 -14.58 8.91 35.92
CA PRO A 127 -13.13 8.76 36.08
C PRO A 127 -12.68 7.31 36.27
N ALA A 128 -13.49 6.46 36.90
CA ALA A 128 -13.13 5.06 37.14
C ALA A 128 -13.15 4.25 35.84
N ARG A 129 -14.10 4.52 34.94
CA ARG A 129 -14.14 3.90 33.61
C ARG A 129 -12.99 4.38 32.74
N GLN A 130 -12.71 5.68 32.73
CA GLN A 130 -11.58 6.24 32.00
C GLN A 130 -10.25 5.63 32.45
N ALA A 131 -10.02 5.55 33.76
CA ALA A 131 -8.81 4.92 34.29
C ALA A 131 -8.71 3.44 33.90
N SER A 132 -9.80 2.68 34.01
CA SER A 132 -9.82 1.27 33.62
C SER A 132 -9.57 1.08 32.12
N TYR A 133 -10.10 1.97 31.29
CA TYR A 133 -9.87 1.96 29.84
C TYR A 133 -8.41 2.28 29.48
N ILE A 134 -7.81 3.30 30.11
CA ILE A 134 -6.39 3.62 29.97
C ILE A 134 -5.52 2.43 30.38
N LYS A 135 -5.85 1.78 31.49
CA LYS A 135 -5.14 0.57 31.94
C LYS A 135 -5.15 -0.51 30.86
N ASN A 136 -6.30 -0.79 30.25
CA ASN A 136 -6.42 -1.79 29.19
C ASN A 136 -5.53 -1.44 27.97
N ILE A 137 -5.45 -0.16 27.59
CA ILE A 137 -4.55 0.30 26.53
C ILE A 137 -3.09 0.01 26.89
N LEU A 138 -2.69 0.39 28.10
CA LEU A 138 -1.32 0.20 28.58
C LEU A 138 -0.95 -1.28 28.71
N ASP A 139 -1.86 -2.13 29.18
CA ASP A 139 -1.68 -3.59 29.24
C ASP A 139 -1.46 -4.18 27.84
N GLY A 140 -2.17 -3.69 26.81
CA GLY A 140 -1.95 -4.08 25.42
C GLY A 140 -0.56 -3.72 24.89
N HIS A 141 -0.07 -2.52 25.23
CA HIS A 141 1.31 -2.13 24.93
C HIS A 141 2.34 -3.00 25.67
N VAL A 142 2.11 -3.31 26.94
CA VAL A 142 2.95 -4.22 27.74
C VAL A 142 3.02 -5.60 27.11
N ALA A 143 1.89 -6.16 26.68
CA ALA A 143 1.85 -7.46 26.01
C ALA A 143 2.68 -7.44 24.71
N THR A 144 2.54 -6.41 23.89
CA THR A 144 3.30 -6.26 22.63
C THR A 144 4.81 -6.19 22.89
N TYR A 145 5.23 -5.42 23.91
CA TYR A 145 6.62 -5.36 24.31
C TYR A 145 7.14 -6.72 24.80
N ARG A 146 6.37 -7.44 25.63
CA ARG A 146 6.74 -8.78 26.11
C ARG A 146 6.94 -9.77 24.98
N THR A 147 6.05 -9.79 23.98
CA THR A 147 6.21 -10.65 22.79
C THR A 147 7.51 -10.34 22.04
N SER A 148 7.84 -9.06 21.83
CA SER A 148 9.11 -8.69 21.20
C SER A 148 10.31 -9.14 22.03
N LYS A 149 10.23 -9.00 23.37
CA LYS A 149 11.29 -9.41 24.29
C LYS A 149 11.50 -10.93 24.29
N GLU A 150 10.43 -11.71 24.32
CA GLU A 150 10.45 -13.18 24.30
C GLU A 150 11.01 -13.73 22.98
N THR A 151 10.71 -13.08 21.86
CA THR A 151 11.20 -13.45 20.53
C THR A 151 12.59 -12.88 20.22
N GLY A 152 13.24 -12.20 21.16
CA GLY A 152 14.55 -11.59 20.92
C GLY A 152 14.54 -10.47 19.86
N GLY A 153 13.38 -9.87 19.61
CA GLY A 153 13.22 -8.73 18.71
C GLY A 153 12.84 -9.10 17.29
N GLU A 154 12.15 -10.24 17.08
CA GLU A 154 11.57 -10.57 15.76
C GLU A 154 10.51 -9.54 15.33
N THR A 155 9.76 -9.02 16.30
CA THR A 155 8.81 -7.92 16.16
C THR A 155 9.37 -6.63 16.75
N PHE A 156 8.88 -5.48 16.29
CA PHE A 156 9.34 -4.19 16.80
C PHE A 156 8.92 -4.03 18.27
N PRO A 157 9.85 -3.69 19.20
CA PRO A 157 9.52 -3.58 20.61
C PRO A 157 8.72 -2.31 20.90
N ASP A 158 7.66 -2.46 21.69
CA ASP A 158 6.77 -1.35 22.04
C ASP A 158 7.38 -0.49 23.17
N TYR A 159 7.65 0.77 22.87
CA TYR A 159 8.24 1.72 23.82
C TYR A 159 7.28 2.16 24.94
N ILE A 160 5.97 2.18 24.69
CA ILE A 160 4.97 2.50 25.73
C ILE A 160 4.91 1.32 26.71
N GLY A 161 4.88 0.08 26.22
CA GLY A 161 4.90 -1.12 27.04
C GLY A 161 6.17 -1.20 27.89
N ALA A 162 7.31 -0.94 27.27
CA ALA A 162 8.58 -0.86 27.99
C ALA A 162 8.61 0.28 29.02
N LEU A 163 8.00 1.44 28.73
CA LEU A 163 7.90 2.56 29.68
C LEU A 163 7.08 2.17 30.91
N VAL A 164 5.94 1.50 30.73
CA VAL A 164 5.09 1.01 31.82
C VAL A 164 5.86 0.05 32.73
N LEU A 165 6.69 -0.82 32.16
CA LEU A 165 7.52 -1.78 32.91
C LEU A 165 8.84 -1.19 33.42
N GLY A 166 9.19 0.05 33.09
CA GLY A 166 10.48 0.66 33.45
C GLY A 166 11.69 0.10 32.68
N GLU A 167 11.46 -0.53 31.52
CA GLU A 167 12.47 -1.26 30.74
C GLU A 167 12.89 -0.53 29.44
N LEU A 168 12.74 0.80 29.36
CA LEU A 168 13.14 1.59 28.20
C LEU A 168 14.56 1.31 27.68
N PRO A 169 15.61 1.20 28.53
CA PRO A 169 16.96 0.87 28.05
C PRO A 169 17.05 -0.48 27.34
N ALA A 170 16.30 -1.48 27.80
CA ALA A 170 16.24 -2.79 27.15
C ALA A 170 15.48 -2.71 25.82
N CYS A 171 14.38 -1.96 25.78
CA CYS A 171 13.61 -1.71 24.55
C CYS A 171 14.46 -1.03 23.45
N VAL A 172 15.32 -0.06 23.81
CA VAL A 172 16.24 0.57 22.85
C VAL A 172 17.20 -0.44 22.23
N LYS A 173 17.81 -1.32 23.04
CA LYS A 173 18.71 -2.38 22.54
C LYS A 173 17.97 -3.33 21.61
N LEU A 174 16.77 -3.76 22.01
CA LEU A 174 15.93 -4.66 21.22
C LEU A 174 15.48 -4.04 19.90
N SER A 175 15.21 -2.73 19.88
CA SER A 175 14.84 -2.00 18.65
C SER A 175 16.00 -1.98 17.65
N ALA A 176 17.24 -1.87 18.13
CA ALA A 176 18.42 -1.95 17.28
C ALA A 176 18.59 -3.33 16.64
N VAL A 177 18.37 -4.41 17.42
CA VAL A 177 18.38 -5.80 16.91
C VAL A 177 17.32 -5.99 15.82
N TYR A 178 16.08 -5.59 16.10
CA TYR A 178 14.99 -5.66 15.12
C TYR A 178 15.33 -4.93 13.82
N LYS A 179 15.84 -3.69 13.92
CA LYS A 179 16.20 -2.87 12.73
C LYS A 179 17.30 -3.52 11.90
N ALA A 180 18.31 -4.11 12.53
CA ALA A 180 19.39 -4.82 11.83
C ALA A 180 18.83 -6.04 11.07
N GLN A 181 18.02 -6.88 11.72
CA GLN A 181 17.38 -8.03 11.10
C GLN A 181 16.40 -7.63 9.98
N SER A 182 15.65 -6.54 10.17
CA SER A 182 14.71 -6.02 9.18
C SER A 182 15.45 -5.54 7.92
N LYS A 183 16.62 -4.90 8.09
CA LYS A 183 17.48 -4.49 6.96
C LYS A 183 17.98 -5.69 6.16
N ILE A 184 18.46 -6.74 6.83
CA ILE A 184 18.91 -7.98 6.16
C ILE A 184 17.75 -8.59 5.36
N ARG A 185 16.59 -8.80 5.99
CA ARG A 185 15.39 -9.33 5.32
C ARG A 185 14.95 -8.49 4.12
N ALA A 186 15.05 -7.16 4.22
CA ALA A 186 14.73 -6.27 3.12
C ALA A 186 15.71 -6.42 1.94
N GLN A 187 17.01 -6.53 2.22
CA GLN A 187 18.05 -6.76 1.22
C GLN A 187 17.87 -8.12 0.53
N GLU A 188 17.57 -9.19 1.28
CA GLU A 188 17.29 -10.52 0.73
C GLU A 188 16.06 -10.49 -0.20
N ARG A 189 14.98 -9.81 0.20
CA ARG A 189 13.79 -9.65 -0.66
C ARG A 189 14.10 -8.87 -1.93
N MET A 190 14.90 -7.80 -1.83
CA MET A 190 15.33 -7.01 -2.99
C MET A 190 16.20 -7.85 -3.94
N ALA A 191 17.21 -8.56 -3.41
CA ALA A 191 18.08 -9.41 -4.21
C ALA A 191 17.32 -10.56 -4.89
N LYS A 192 16.36 -11.17 -4.19
CA LYS A 192 15.49 -12.19 -4.78
C LYS A 192 14.63 -11.61 -5.90
N ALA A 193 14.01 -10.45 -5.69
CA ALA A 193 13.19 -9.80 -6.71
C ALA A 193 14.01 -9.39 -7.94
N GLU A 194 15.25 -8.92 -7.74
CA GLU A 194 16.18 -8.58 -8.82
C GLU A 194 16.60 -9.83 -9.61
N ALA A 195 16.98 -10.93 -8.94
CA ALA A 195 17.32 -12.19 -9.59
C ALA A 195 16.14 -12.77 -10.39
N GLU A 196 14.92 -12.72 -9.83
CA GLU A 196 13.69 -13.13 -10.54
C GLU A 196 13.40 -12.24 -11.74
N ALA A 197 13.62 -10.93 -11.62
CA ALA A 197 13.46 -9.98 -12.73
C ALA A 197 14.48 -10.23 -13.85
N GLU A 198 15.74 -10.48 -13.49
CA GLU A 198 16.81 -10.78 -14.45
C GLU A 198 16.55 -12.11 -15.18
N ALA A 199 16.18 -13.16 -14.42
CA ALA A 199 15.84 -14.46 -15.00
C ALA A 199 14.64 -14.36 -15.96
N TYR A 200 13.62 -13.58 -15.59
CA TYR A 200 12.49 -13.29 -16.46
C TYR A 200 12.94 -12.62 -17.77
N CYS A 201 13.76 -11.56 -17.69
CA CYS A 201 14.22 -10.85 -18.89
C CYS A 201 15.07 -11.75 -19.79
N LYS A 202 15.99 -12.54 -19.21
CA LYS A 202 16.83 -13.49 -19.95
C LYS A 202 15.99 -14.52 -20.70
N GLU A 203 14.99 -15.11 -20.04
CA GLU A 203 14.14 -16.11 -20.68
C GLU A 203 13.29 -15.52 -21.81
N ARG A 204 12.69 -14.34 -21.59
CA ARG A 204 11.86 -13.68 -22.62
C ARG A 204 12.70 -13.23 -23.82
N ASN A 205 13.90 -12.69 -23.58
CA ASN A 205 14.80 -12.29 -24.66
C ASN A 205 15.31 -13.50 -25.43
N ARG A 206 15.60 -14.63 -24.78
CA ARG A 206 15.96 -15.88 -25.46
C ARG A 206 14.85 -16.37 -26.39
N GLN A 207 13.59 -16.28 -25.97
CA GLN A 207 12.43 -16.61 -26.81
C GLN A 207 12.30 -15.66 -28.00
N ALA A 208 12.50 -14.36 -27.79
CA ALA A 208 12.50 -13.36 -28.84
C ALA A 208 13.65 -13.58 -29.85
N GLU A 209 14.86 -13.90 -29.38
CA GLU A 209 15.99 -14.27 -30.23
C GLU A 209 15.70 -15.51 -31.08
N GLN A 210 15.08 -16.54 -30.49
CA GLN A 210 14.68 -17.73 -31.24
C GLN A 210 13.67 -17.40 -32.35
N GLN A 211 12.67 -16.57 -32.07
CA GLN A 211 11.72 -16.09 -33.09
C GLN A 211 12.43 -15.35 -34.23
N VAL A 212 13.43 -14.52 -33.90
CA VAL A 212 14.25 -13.82 -34.89
C VAL A 212 15.04 -14.82 -35.75
N GLN A 213 15.67 -15.83 -35.15
CA GLN A 213 16.41 -16.85 -35.89
C GLN A 213 15.50 -17.68 -36.79
N ASP A 214 14.31 -18.06 -36.31
CA ASP A 214 13.32 -18.79 -37.11
C ASP A 214 12.81 -17.95 -38.29
N ALA A 215 12.56 -16.66 -38.08
CA ALA A 215 12.20 -15.73 -39.15
C ALA A 215 13.31 -15.58 -40.20
N LEU A 216 14.57 -15.47 -39.77
CA LEU A 216 15.73 -15.44 -40.66
C LEU A 216 15.87 -16.74 -41.47
N ARG A 217 15.62 -17.89 -40.85
CA ARG A 217 15.58 -19.18 -41.55
C ARG A 217 14.52 -19.19 -42.65
N ILE A 218 13.30 -18.75 -42.35
CA ILE A 218 12.21 -18.64 -43.34
C ILE A 218 12.57 -17.71 -44.50
N ILE A 219 13.28 -16.60 -44.22
CA ILE A 219 13.75 -15.68 -45.26
C ILE A 219 14.77 -16.35 -46.19
N ARG A 220 15.70 -17.14 -45.65
CA ARG A 220 16.75 -17.82 -46.43
C ARG A 220 16.23 -19.02 -47.22
N GLU A 221 15.41 -19.85 -46.58
CA GLU A 221 14.98 -21.14 -47.13
C GLU A 221 13.65 -21.02 -47.90
N GLY A 222 12.93 -19.92 -47.73
CA GLY A 222 11.57 -19.75 -48.22
C GLY A 222 10.51 -20.28 -47.25
N GLY A 223 9.26 -19.88 -47.47
CA GLY A 223 8.13 -20.23 -46.60
C GLY A 223 7.22 -19.04 -46.30
N VAL A 224 6.42 -19.14 -45.25
CA VAL A 224 5.49 -18.08 -44.83
C VAL A 224 5.98 -17.46 -43.53
N LEU A 225 6.39 -16.19 -43.57
CA LEU A 225 6.75 -15.41 -42.40
C LEU A 225 5.50 -14.67 -41.88
N GLN A 226 5.08 -14.99 -40.66
CA GLN A 226 3.99 -14.30 -39.98
C GLN A 226 4.46 -12.95 -39.43
N ASN A 227 3.57 -11.97 -39.41
CA ASN A 227 3.83 -10.64 -38.84
C ASN A 227 3.63 -10.65 -37.32
N ASP A 228 4.38 -11.52 -36.65
CA ASP A 228 4.30 -11.63 -35.20
C ASP A 228 5.05 -10.49 -34.52
N THR A 229 4.63 -10.18 -33.29
CA THR A 229 5.33 -9.19 -32.46
C THR A 229 6.49 -9.86 -31.74
N VAL A 230 7.68 -9.33 -31.94
CA VAL A 230 8.87 -9.65 -31.16
C VAL A 230 9.05 -8.59 -30.08
N GLU A 231 9.33 -9.01 -28.85
CA GLU A 231 9.46 -8.12 -27.70
C GLU A 231 10.74 -8.42 -26.93
N PHE A 232 11.55 -7.38 -26.70
CA PHE A 232 12.79 -7.46 -25.94
C PHE A 232 12.72 -6.61 -24.67
N TYR A 233 13.22 -7.14 -23.57
CA TYR A 233 13.17 -6.56 -22.24
C TYR A 233 14.56 -6.05 -21.83
N ARG A 234 14.65 -4.78 -21.42
CA ARG A 234 15.83 -4.16 -20.76
C ARG A 234 15.74 -4.23 -19.24
N GLY A 235 14.51 -4.33 -18.74
CA GLY A 235 14.17 -4.64 -17.37
C GLY A 235 12.78 -5.27 -17.32
N ARG A 236 12.38 -5.82 -16.17
CA ARG A 236 11.11 -6.55 -16.04
C ARG A 236 9.89 -5.72 -16.48
N TYR A 237 9.97 -4.41 -16.32
CA TYR A 237 8.91 -3.46 -16.67
C TYR A 237 9.34 -2.46 -17.76
N ASP A 238 10.46 -2.72 -18.44
CA ASP A 238 10.96 -1.90 -19.54
C ASP A 238 11.23 -2.81 -20.74
N SER A 239 10.30 -2.81 -21.69
CA SER A 239 10.36 -3.61 -22.92
C SER A 239 10.13 -2.76 -24.16
N SER A 240 10.62 -3.27 -25.29
CA SER A 240 10.36 -2.73 -26.61
C SER A 240 9.78 -3.82 -27.50
N ALA A 241 8.55 -3.63 -27.95
CA ALA A 241 7.84 -4.51 -28.86
C ALA A 241 7.84 -3.96 -30.28
N SER A 242 7.97 -4.84 -31.28
CA SER A 242 7.94 -4.47 -32.70
C SER A 242 7.40 -5.63 -33.52
N SER A 243 6.81 -5.33 -34.68
CA SER A 243 6.66 -6.33 -35.74
C SER A 243 8.01 -6.97 -36.08
N ILE A 244 8.03 -8.29 -36.28
CA ILE A 244 9.23 -9.03 -36.68
C ILE A 244 9.81 -8.51 -38.01
N PHE A 245 8.97 -8.10 -38.96
CA PHE A 245 9.40 -7.50 -40.21
C PHE A 245 10.13 -6.18 -39.98
N LEU A 246 9.55 -5.27 -39.18
CA LEU A 246 10.18 -3.99 -38.87
C LEU A 246 11.45 -4.14 -38.05
N TYR A 247 11.47 -5.13 -37.14
CA TYR A 247 12.67 -5.46 -36.37
C TYR A 247 13.81 -5.89 -37.29
N LEU A 248 13.56 -6.83 -38.20
CA LEU A 248 14.55 -7.32 -39.16
C LEU A 248 14.98 -6.25 -40.16
N MET A 249 14.05 -5.46 -40.71
CA MET A 249 14.38 -4.35 -41.61
C MET A 249 15.30 -3.34 -40.93
N ARG A 250 15.07 -3.01 -39.65
CA ARG A 250 15.96 -2.15 -38.88
C ARG A 250 17.32 -2.80 -38.64
N GLN A 251 17.35 -4.09 -38.29
CA GLN A 251 18.59 -4.84 -38.04
C GLN A 251 19.49 -4.89 -39.29
N TYR A 252 18.90 -5.08 -40.48
CA TYR A 252 19.62 -5.15 -41.76
C TYR A 252 19.67 -3.80 -42.50
N GLN A 253 19.36 -2.70 -41.81
CA GLN A 253 19.46 -1.33 -42.34
C GLN A 253 18.64 -1.06 -43.61
N VAL A 254 17.52 -1.76 -43.79
CA VAL A 254 16.56 -1.51 -44.88
C VAL A 254 15.72 -0.29 -44.53
N GLU A 255 15.75 0.74 -45.38
CA GLU A 255 14.96 1.95 -45.18
C GLU A 255 13.47 1.71 -45.49
N VAL A 256 12.63 1.82 -44.45
CA VAL A 256 11.17 1.65 -44.58
C VAL A 256 10.47 2.99 -44.39
N PRO A 257 9.76 3.52 -45.40
CA PRO A 257 8.99 4.76 -45.24
C PRO A 257 7.95 4.67 -44.12
N LEU A 258 7.73 5.76 -43.36
CA LEU A 258 6.81 5.79 -42.22
C LEU A 258 5.40 5.26 -42.54
N ARG A 259 4.88 5.59 -43.73
CA ARG A 259 3.57 5.10 -44.19
C ARG A 259 3.54 3.58 -44.35
N THR A 260 4.65 2.98 -44.79
CA THR A 260 4.81 1.53 -44.91
C THR A 260 4.99 0.88 -43.55
N GLN A 261 5.69 1.52 -42.61
CA GLN A 261 5.78 1.04 -41.23
C GLN A 261 4.41 0.97 -40.55
N GLY A 262 3.60 2.03 -40.67
CA GLY A 262 2.22 2.03 -40.16
C GLY A 262 1.37 0.94 -40.81
N TRP A 263 1.50 0.74 -42.13
CA TRP A 263 0.79 -0.33 -42.83
C TRP A 263 1.21 -1.73 -42.37
N ILE A 264 2.50 -1.96 -42.11
CA ILE A 264 3.00 -3.23 -41.55
C ILE A 264 2.37 -3.48 -40.16
N ASN A 265 2.39 -2.50 -39.27
CA ASN A 265 1.87 -2.66 -37.92
C ASN A 265 0.36 -2.91 -37.87
N GLU A 266 -0.42 -2.22 -38.72
CA GLU A 266 -1.88 -2.28 -38.64
C GLU A 266 -2.51 -3.35 -39.53
N ARG A 267 -1.86 -3.70 -40.65
CA ARG A 267 -2.52 -4.45 -41.74
C ARG A 267 -1.80 -5.71 -42.14
N LEU A 268 -0.47 -5.78 -42.13
CA LEU A 268 0.24 -6.97 -42.58
C LEU A 268 -0.09 -8.17 -41.69
N ALA A 269 -0.45 -9.31 -42.29
CA ALA A 269 -0.66 -10.57 -41.58
C ALA A 269 0.53 -11.52 -41.79
N ASN A 270 0.95 -11.72 -43.04
CA ASN A 270 2.14 -12.51 -43.36
C ASN A 270 2.66 -12.20 -44.78
N ALA A 271 3.89 -12.63 -45.05
CA ALA A 271 4.49 -12.63 -46.37
C ALA A 271 5.00 -14.03 -46.71
N THR A 272 4.76 -14.47 -47.93
CA THR A 272 5.28 -15.71 -48.51
C THR A 272 6.53 -15.40 -49.31
N ILE A 273 7.60 -16.14 -49.04
CA ILE A 273 8.90 -16.05 -49.70
C ILE A 273 9.10 -17.32 -50.51
N THR A 274 9.43 -17.17 -51.78
CA THR A 274 9.64 -18.28 -52.73
C THR A 274 10.74 -17.87 -53.71
N ASP A 275 11.70 -18.75 -53.97
CA ASP A 275 12.81 -18.52 -54.90
C ASP A 275 13.56 -17.19 -54.67
N GLY A 276 13.80 -16.84 -53.41
CA GLY A 276 14.54 -15.63 -53.03
C GLY A 276 13.82 -14.30 -53.29
N ARG A 277 12.48 -14.32 -53.43
CA ARG A 277 11.64 -13.11 -53.57
C ARG A 277 10.37 -13.18 -52.76
N CYS A 278 9.79 -12.02 -52.44
CA CYS A 278 8.46 -11.95 -51.84
C CYS A 278 7.38 -12.25 -52.88
N SER A 279 6.77 -13.44 -52.83
CA SER A 279 5.83 -13.93 -53.84
C SER A 279 4.38 -13.54 -53.54
N ARG A 280 3.99 -13.49 -52.27
CA ARG A 280 2.62 -13.16 -51.85
C ARG A 280 2.60 -12.47 -50.49
N VAL A 281 1.61 -11.60 -50.29
CA VAL A 281 1.37 -10.93 -49.00
C VAL A 281 -0.10 -11.08 -48.61
N GLN A 282 -0.34 -11.45 -47.36
CA GLN A 282 -1.68 -11.42 -46.77
C GLN A 282 -1.77 -10.25 -45.80
N PHE A 283 -2.86 -9.48 -45.88
CA PHE A 283 -3.09 -8.32 -45.03
C PHE A 283 -4.58 -8.13 -44.74
N ARG A 284 -4.86 -7.48 -43.60
CA ARG A 284 -6.20 -7.15 -43.14
C ARG A 284 -6.73 -5.92 -43.87
N GLY A 285 -7.95 -6.01 -44.37
CA GLY A 285 -8.65 -4.90 -45.00
C GLY A 285 -9.88 -5.32 -45.80
N ASN A 286 -10.67 -4.33 -46.21
CA ASN A 286 -11.88 -4.52 -47.01
C ASN A 286 -11.50 -4.74 -48.50
N LYS A 287 -12.42 -5.20 -49.35
CA LYS A 287 -12.18 -5.48 -50.79
C LYS A 287 -11.50 -4.34 -51.59
N ARG A 288 -11.59 -3.08 -51.14
CA ARG A 288 -10.96 -1.90 -51.76
C ARG A 288 -9.59 -1.52 -51.19
N SER A 289 -9.13 -2.23 -50.16
CA SER A 289 -7.85 -1.95 -49.50
C SER A 289 -6.70 -2.34 -50.42
N LYS A 290 -5.77 -1.40 -50.64
CA LYS A 290 -4.61 -1.65 -51.48
C LYS A 290 -3.45 -2.18 -50.63
N CYS A 291 -2.72 -3.14 -51.18
CA CYS A 291 -1.44 -3.56 -50.65
C CYS A 291 -0.41 -2.42 -50.82
N SER A 292 0.55 -2.32 -49.90
CA SER A 292 1.66 -1.37 -50.04
C SER A 292 2.63 -1.88 -51.11
N SER A 293 2.74 -1.21 -52.26
CA SER A 293 3.74 -1.57 -53.28
C SER A 293 5.16 -1.46 -52.73
N ARG A 294 5.43 -0.40 -51.95
CA ARG A 294 6.70 -0.17 -51.26
C ARG A 294 7.10 -1.27 -50.28
N PHE A 295 6.13 -2.07 -49.79
CA PHE A 295 6.47 -3.18 -48.91
C PHE A 295 7.25 -4.26 -49.65
N PHE A 296 6.90 -4.57 -50.90
CA PHE A 296 7.62 -5.54 -51.71
C PHE A 296 9.06 -5.10 -51.97
N ASP A 297 9.28 -3.82 -52.27
CA ASP A 297 10.62 -3.25 -52.44
C ASP A 297 11.49 -3.48 -51.19
N CYS A 298 10.98 -3.08 -50.02
CA CYS A 298 11.68 -3.26 -48.74
C CYS A 298 11.90 -4.75 -48.39
N MET A 299 10.93 -5.62 -48.71
CA MET A 299 11.06 -7.06 -48.46
C MET A 299 12.11 -7.71 -49.34
N ASP A 300 12.16 -7.37 -50.63
CA ASP A 300 13.16 -7.91 -51.55
C ASP A 300 14.57 -7.42 -51.18
N GLU A 301 14.68 -6.17 -50.69
CA GLU A 301 15.94 -5.66 -50.13
C GLU A 301 16.37 -6.42 -48.87
N LEU A 302 15.44 -6.66 -47.95
CA LEU A 302 15.70 -7.48 -46.75
C LEU A 302 16.14 -8.90 -47.12
N ILE A 303 15.44 -9.57 -48.05
CA ILE A 303 15.79 -10.93 -48.49
C ILE A 303 17.22 -10.96 -49.05
N ARG A 304 17.60 -9.99 -49.88
CA ARG A 304 18.97 -9.87 -50.39
C ARG A 304 19.99 -9.64 -49.27
N ALA A 305 19.67 -8.76 -48.32
CA ALA A 305 20.57 -8.45 -47.20
C ALA A 305 20.77 -9.65 -46.25
N VAL A 306 19.76 -10.50 -46.07
CA VAL A 306 19.84 -11.71 -45.22
C VAL A 306 20.57 -12.87 -45.92
N ALA A 307 20.57 -12.88 -47.25
CA ALA A 307 21.22 -13.89 -48.08
C ALA A 307 22.67 -13.57 -48.45
N ALA A 308 23.12 -12.32 -48.26
CA ALA A 308 24.50 -11.87 -48.42
C ALA A 308 25.38 -12.33 -47.25
#